data_AF-A0A845Z9E9-F1
#
_entry.id   AF-A0A845Z9E9-F1
#
_cell.length_a   1.000
_cell.length_b   1.000
_cell.length_c   1.000
_cell.angle_alpha   90.00
_cell.angle_beta   90.00
_cell.angle_gamma   90.00
#
_symmetry.space_group_name_H-M   'P 1'
#
loop_
_entity.id
_entity.type
_entity.pdbx_description
1 polymer ?
#
loop_
_entity_poly.entity_id
_entity_poly.type
_entity_poly.pdbx_seq_one_letter_code
_entity_poly.pdbx_strand_id
1 'polypeptide(L)'
;MTQSKFTEVDNIPFETLVPEQVLVLPKKNLIQKLSDIGKHLSKPPLHRSPVYPVEIGIRITNNSDRSLYFSFNLTLFPELIRAETGEVVEISGGWISLAGALESDLPLTMPGESTSFFIDAKICWLCGKNYGLSTIISGGQFIFKPLDLGWYKLRFTYQNQKEAIQLYGSIFKKNQVIEGLWTGQVLTPFVDIFLVTNQS
;
A
#
# COMPACT_ATOMS: atom_id res chain seq x y z
N MET A 1 0.28 8.13 26.41
CA MET A 1 -0.59 6.97 26.11
C MET A 1 0.09 6.15 25.05
N THR A 2 0.38 4.88 25.30
CA THR A 2 0.97 3.98 24.30
C THR A 2 -0.11 3.68 23.25
N GLN A 3 0.08 4.11 22.00
CA GLN A 3 -0.82 3.69 20.92
C GLN A 3 -0.75 2.18 20.78
N SER A 4 -1.91 1.54 20.60
CA SER A 4 -1.97 0.11 20.31
C SER A 4 -1.23 -0.19 19.01
N LYS A 5 -0.46 -1.27 18.99
CA LYS A 5 0.27 -1.71 17.79
C LYS A 5 -0.64 -2.41 16.77
N PHE A 6 -1.78 -2.90 17.22
CA PHE A 6 -2.77 -3.60 16.40
C PHE A 6 -4.20 -3.14 16.71
N THR A 7 -5.11 -3.42 15.77
CA THR A 7 -6.56 -3.41 15.98
C THR A 7 -7.04 -4.85 15.89
N GLU A 8 -7.83 -5.30 16.86
CA GLU A 8 -8.33 -6.68 16.91
C GLU A 8 -9.84 -6.72 16.63
N VAL A 9 -10.25 -7.63 15.76
CA VAL A 9 -11.65 -7.94 15.46
C VAL A 9 -11.77 -9.46 15.37
N ASP A 10 -12.74 -10.05 16.08
CA ASP A 10 -12.96 -11.51 16.11
C ASP A 10 -11.71 -12.33 16.49
N ASN A 11 -10.96 -11.86 17.49
CA ASN A 11 -9.66 -12.41 17.93
C ASN A 11 -8.56 -12.36 16.85
N ILE A 12 -8.73 -11.58 15.78
CA ILE A 12 -7.76 -11.46 14.70
C ILE A 12 -7.16 -10.05 14.76
N PRO A 13 -5.90 -9.91 15.23
CA PRO A 13 -5.21 -8.63 15.23
C PRO A 13 -4.66 -8.28 13.84
N PHE A 14 -4.81 -7.01 13.48
CA PHE A 14 -4.34 -6.39 12.25
C PHE A 14 -3.35 -5.26 12.57
N GLU A 15 -2.21 -5.26 11.89
CA GLU A 15 -1.09 -4.35 12.15
C GLU A 15 -0.59 -3.69 10.87
N THR A 16 -0.32 -2.38 10.93
CA THR A 16 0.43 -1.70 9.87
C THR A 16 1.92 -2.02 10.02
N LEU A 17 2.56 -2.49 8.96
CA LEU A 17 4.01 -2.72 8.89
C LEU A 17 4.69 -1.59 8.10
N VAL A 18 5.64 -0.93 8.74
CA VAL A 18 6.58 0.01 8.09
C VAL A 18 7.95 -0.23 8.72
N PRO A 19 8.77 -1.16 8.19
CA PRO A 19 10.08 -1.49 8.77
C PRO A 19 11.02 -0.29 8.85
N GLU A 20 11.00 0.56 7.82
CA GLU A 20 11.76 1.81 7.75
C GLU A 20 10.82 3.01 7.93
N GLN A 21 10.78 3.59 9.14
CA GLN A 21 9.95 4.77 9.40
C GLN A 21 10.55 6.06 8.87
N VAL A 22 11.86 6.10 8.58
CA VAL A 22 12.52 7.26 7.98
C VAL A 22 12.73 6.98 6.50
N LEU A 23 11.95 7.62 5.65
CA LEU A 23 12.01 7.41 4.21
C LEU A 23 12.82 8.52 3.55
N VAL A 24 13.89 8.11 2.88
CA VAL A 24 14.82 9.00 2.23
C VAL A 24 14.37 9.27 0.80
N LEU A 25 14.14 10.55 0.49
CA LEU A 25 13.68 10.95 -0.84
C LEU A 25 14.78 10.84 -1.90
N PRO A 26 14.43 10.44 -3.15
CA PRO A 26 15.35 10.37 -4.29
C PRO A 26 16.11 11.68 -4.52
N LYS A 27 17.43 11.62 -4.74
CA LYS A 27 18.18 12.76 -5.32
C LYS A 27 17.75 12.98 -6.78
N LYS A 28 17.54 14.23 -7.20
CA LYS A 28 17.35 14.55 -8.63
C LYS A 28 18.63 14.23 -9.39
N ASN A 29 18.52 13.49 -10.49
CA ASN A 29 19.61 13.38 -11.44
C ASN A 29 19.75 14.65 -12.28
N LEU A 30 20.85 14.79 -13.03
CA LEU A 30 21.11 15.97 -13.86
C LEU A 30 20.00 16.21 -14.89
N ILE A 31 19.47 15.15 -15.50
CA ILE A 31 18.40 15.25 -16.51
C ILE A 31 17.13 15.86 -15.92
N GLN A 32 16.78 15.50 -14.69
CA GLN A 32 15.63 16.06 -13.99
C GLN A 32 15.84 17.51 -13.58
N LYS A 33 17.06 17.85 -13.12
CA LYS A 33 17.41 19.26 -12.85
C LYS A 33 17.28 20.11 -14.11
N LEU A 34 17.67 19.55 -15.27
CA LEU A 34 17.54 20.22 -16.57
C LEU A 34 16.09 20.28 -17.07
N SER A 35 15.27 19.26 -16.81
CA SER A 35 13.84 19.29 -17.19
C SER A 35 13.04 20.33 -16.42
N ASP A 36 13.43 20.63 -15.17
CA ASP A 36 12.84 21.73 -14.40
C ASP A 36 13.12 23.11 -15.00
N ILE A 37 14.26 23.25 -15.70
CA ILE A 37 14.66 24.47 -16.40
C ILE A 37 13.96 24.53 -17.76
N GLY A 38 13.80 23.39 -18.42
CA GLY A 38 13.17 23.25 -19.74
C GLY A 38 11.64 23.21 -19.75
N LYS A 39 10.93 23.74 -18.73
CA LYS A 39 9.43 23.74 -18.64
C LYS A 39 8.71 24.39 -19.83
N HIS A 40 9.45 25.01 -20.75
CA HIS A 40 8.96 25.55 -22.03
C HIS A 40 9.05 24.57 -23.21
N LEU A 41 9.55 23.35 -23.02
CA LEU A 41 9.63 22.34 -24.08
C LEU A 41 8.31 21.57 -24.17
N SER A 42 7.67 21.63 -25.35
CA SER A 42 6.32 21.14 -25.64
C SER A 42 6.12 19.61 -25.54
N LYS A 43 7.15 18.85 -25.14
CA LYS A 43 7.07 17.41 -24.90
C LYS A 43 7.84 17.05 -23.64
N PRO A 44 7.19 16.56 -22.57
CA PRO A 44 7.90 16.09 -21.40
C PRO A 44 8.82 14.92 -21.80
N PRO A 45 10.08 14.89 -21.34
CA PRO A 45 10.97 13.78 -21.63
C PRO A 45 10.36 12.47 -21.10
N LEU A 46 10.43 11.41 -21.91
CA LEU A 46 9.96 10.04 -21.60
C LEU A 46 10.76 9.36 -20.47
N HIS A 47 11.62 10.08 -19.76
CA HIS A 47 12.47 9.50 -18.72
C HIS A 47 11.67 9.22 -17.45
N ARG A 48 11.67 7.94 -17.06
CA ARG A 48 11.15 7.51 -15.76
C ARG A 48 11.99 8.16 -14.66
N SER A 49 11.36 8.96 -13.81
CA SER A 49 11.95 9.45 -12.57
C SER A 49 12.57 8.28 -11.79
N PRO A 50 13.70 8.46 -11.10
CA PRO A 50 14.21 7.45 -10.20
C PRO A 50 13.15 7.19 -9.13
N VAL A 51 12.92 5.91 -8.89
CA VAL A 51 11.98 5.39 -7.91
C VAL A 51 12.77 4.66 -6.83
N TYR A 52 12.36 4.85 -5.58
CA TYR A 52 12.97 4.18 -4.44
C TYR A 52 11.91 3.28 -3.82
N PRO A 53 12.12 1.95 -3.83
CA PRO A 53 11.17 1.04 -3.20
C PRO A 53 11.10 1.32 -1.71
N VAL A 54 9.91 1.19 -1.14
CA VAL A 54 9.67 1.29 0.30
C VAL A 54 8.83 0.10 0.72
N GLU A 55 9.23 -0.54 1.82
CA GLU A 55 8.45 -1.63 2.41
C GLU A 55 7.34 -1.06 3.29
N ILE A 56 6.10 -1.27 2.83
CA ILE A 56 4.89 -0.90 3.55
C ILE A 56 3.92 -2.07 3.43
N GLY A 57 3.27 -2.46 4.51
CA GLY A 57 2.38 -3.61 4.47
C GLY A 57 1.44 -3.73 5.64
N ILE A 58 0.74 -4.86 5.67
CA ILE A 58 -0.14 -5.26 6.77
C ILE A 58 0.26 -6.65 7.26
N ARG A 59 0.18 -6.87 8.58
CA ARG A 59 0.24 -8.20 9.20
C ARG A 59 -1.11 -8.53 9.81
N ILE A 60 -1.56 -9.76 9.57
CA ILE A 60 -2.80 -10.30 10.12
C ILE A 60 -2.45 -11.60 10.84
N THR A 61 -2.87 -11.75 12.10
CA THR A 61 -2.64 -12.99 12.88
C THR A 61 -3.95 -13.69 13.12
N ASN A 62 -4.06 -14.95 12.75
CA ASN A 62 -5.28 -15.73 12.94
C ASN A 62 -5.28 -16.39 14.32
N ASN A 63 -5.87 -15.76 15.34
CA ASN A 63 -6.06 -16.43 16.64
C ASN A 63 -7.42 -17.13 16.78
N SER A 64 -8.14 -17.36 15.68
CA SER A 64 -9.34 -18.20 15.70
C SER A 64 -8.97 -19.68 15.81
N ASP A 65 -9.96 -20.54 16.05
CA ASP A 65 -9.81 -21.99 16.14
C ASP A 65 -9.83 -22.71 14.78
N ARG A 66 -10.01 -21.96 13.68
CA ARG A 66 -10.08 -22.48 12.31
C ARG A 66 -9.08 -21.78 11.40
N SER A 67 -8.68 -22.45 10.32
CA SER A 67 -7.90 -21.81 9.27
C SER A 67 -8.76 -20.81 8.50
N LEU A 68 -8.16 -19.70 8.10
CA LEU A 68 -8.85 -18.61 7.39
C LEU A 68 -8.04 -18.17 6.17
N TYR A 69 -8.75 -17.89 5.08
CA TYR A 69 -8.18 -17.19 3.94
C TYR A 69 -8.31 -15.68 4.14
N PHE A 70 -7.24 -14.94 3.89
CA PHE A 70 -7.30 -13.48 3.81
C PHE A 70 -7.12 -13.05 2.37
N SER A 71 -8.10 -12.33 1.81
CA SER A 71 -7.97 -11.75 0.48
C SER A 71 -7.20 -10.44 0.54
N PHE A 72 -6.21 -10.27 -0.33
CA PHE A 72 -5.54 -8.99 -0.63
C PHE A 72 -5.94 -8.41 -1.99
N ASN A 73 -6.82 -9.10 -2.71
CA ASN A 73 -7.39 -8.61 -3.96
C ASN A 73 -8.56 -7.66 -3.67
N LEU A 74 -8.39 -6.36 -3.93
CA LEU A 74 -9.44 -5.33 -3.78
C LEU A 74 -9.96 -5.14 -2.34
N THR A 75 -9.15 -5.48 -1.34
CA THR A 75 -9.53 -5.42 0.09
C THR A 75 -8.67 -4.48 0.93
N LEU A 76 -7.49 -4.09 0.45
CA LEU A 76 -6.54 -3.28 1.21
C LEU A 76 -6.44 -1.86 0.66
N PHE A 77 -6.70 -0.86 1.51
CA PHE A 77 -6.73 0.55 1.13
C PHE A 77 -5.83 1.37 2.06
N PRO A 78 -4.71 1.93 1.56
CA PRO A 78 -3.84 2.79 2.37
C PRO A 78 -4.47 4.17 2.57
N GLU A 79 -4.20 4.75 3.73
CA GLU A 79 -4.52 6.15 4.05
C GLU A 79 -3.27 6.82 4.62
N LEU A 80 -2.97 8.01 4.13
CA LEU A 80 -1.84 8.81 4.57
C LEU A 80 -2.35 10.19 5.00
N ILE A 81 -1.98 10.62 6.20
CA ILE A 81 -2.31 11.95 6.72
C ILE A 81 -1.05 12.70 7.14
N ARG A 82 -1.07 14.02 7.06
CA ARG A 82 -0.02 14.90 7.57
C ARG A 82 -0.07 14.89 9.09
N ALA A 83 1.01 14.55 9.78
CA ALA A 83 0.97 14.38 11.23
C ALA A 83 0.71 15.69 11.98
N GLU A 84 1.17 16.82 11.42
CA GLU A 84 1.04 18.15 12.01
C GLU A 84 -0.37 18.73 11.86
N THR A 85 -0.99 18.57 10.68
CA THR A 85 -2.30 19.18 10.37
C THR A 85 -3.46 18.20 10.52
N GLY A 86 -3.19 16.89 10.48
CA GLY A 86 -4.21 15.84 10.40
C GLY A 86 -4.89 15.74 9.03
N GLU A 87 -4.47 16.54 8.04
CA GLU A 87 -5.08 16.56 6.72
C GLU A 87 -4.73 15.28 5.93
N VAL A 88 -5.74 14.74 5.25
CA VAL A 88 -5.58 13.59 4.34
C VAL A 88 -4.77 14.02 3.12
N VAL A 89 -3.74 13.25 2.79
CA VAL A 89 -2.96 13.46 1.57
C VAL A 89 -3.80 13.02 0.38
N GLU A 90 -3.93 13.90 -0.62
CA GLU A 90 -4.67 13.59 -1.84
C GLU A 90 -4.11 12.33 -2.52
N ILE A 91 -5.02 11.40 -2.84
CA ILE A 91 -4.73 10.21 -3.63
C ILE A 91 -5.21 10.45 -5.06
N SER A 92 -4.35 10.18 -6.03
CA SER A 92 -4.65 10.30 -7.45
C SER A 92 -4.37 8.98 -8.17
N GLY A 93 -5.09 8.72 -9.27
CA GLY A 93 -5.00 7.46 -10.01
C GLY A 93 -6.18 6.52 -9.72
N GLY A 94 -5.94 5.21 -9.84
CA GLY A 94 -6.95 4.18 -9.56
C GLY A 94 -7.60 3.56 -10.79
N TRP A 95 -6.83 3.17 -11.80
CA TRP A 95 -7.37 2.20 -12.77
C TRP A 95 -7.33 0.82 -12.12
N ILE A 96 -8.44 0.37 -11.57
CA ILE A 96 -8.56 -1.00 -11.06
C ILE A 96 -8.52 -1.93 -12.27
N SER A 97 -7.45 -2.70 -12.41
CA SER A 97 -7.44 -3.84 -13.32
C SER A 97 -8.54 -4.81 -12.89
N LEU A 98 -9.45 -5.15 -13.80
CA LEU A 98 -10.46 -6.19 -13.62
C LEU A 98 -9.85 -7.60 -13.61
N ALA A 99 -8.53 -7.73 -13.46
CA ALA A 99 -7.90 -9.02 -13.29
C ALA A 99 -8.50 -9.70 -12.04
N GLY A 100 -9.04 -10.91 -12.24
CA GLY A 100 -9.58 -11.71 -11.15
C GLY A 100 -8.51 -12.02 -10.11
N ALA A 101 -8.94 -12.33 -8.88
CA ALA A 101 -8.04 -12.74 -7.82
C ALA A 101 -7.19 -13.95 -8.24
N LEU A 102 -5.92 -13.91 -7.86
CA LEU A 102 -5.02 -15.05 -7.96
C LEU A 102 -4.99 -15.80 -6.63
N GLU A 103 -4.58 -17.07 -6.66
CA GLU A 103 -4.38 -17.85 -5.42
C GLU A 103 -3.33 -17.20 -4.50
N SER A 104 -2.32 -16.54 -5.07
CA SER A 104 -1.33 -15.75 -4.33
C SER A 104 -1.92 -14.55 -3.58
N ASP A 105 -3.09 -14.06 -3.99
CA ASP A 105 -3.81 -12.98 -3.30
C ASP A 105 -4.62 -13.49 -2.10
N LEU A 106 -4.68 -14.81 -1.91
CA LEU A 106 -5.51 -15.50 -0.92
C LEU A 106 -4.68 -16.42 -0.03
N PRO A 107 -3.72 -15.91 0.77
CA PRO A 107 -3.01 -16.76 1.72
C PRO A 107 -3.96 -17.39 2.74
N LEU A 108 -3.85 -18.72 2.88
CA LEU A 108 -4.40 -19.48 3.99
C LEU A 108 -3.52 -19.28 5.23
N THR A 109 -4.14 -18.92 6.35
CA THR A 109 -3.43 -18.72 7.63
C THR A 109 -4.01 -19.67 8.67
N MET A 110 -3.17 -20.50 9.29
CA MET A 110 -3.61 -21.45 10.31
C MET A 110 -3.83 -20.76 11.67
N PRO A 111 -4.58 -21.38 12.61
CA PRO A 111 -4.66 -20.92 13.99
C PRO A 111 -3.28 -20.68 14.62
N GLY A 112 -3.09 -19.50 15.21
CA GLY A 112 -1.85 -19.03 15.81
C GLY A 112 -0.80 -18.49 14.83
N GLU A 113 -1.03 -18.57 13.51
CA GLU A 113 -0.09 -18.07 12.51
C GLU A 113 -0.41 -16.63 12.07
N SER A 114 0.60 -15.97 11.51
CA SER A 114 0.46 -14.65 10.88
C SER A 114 0.76 -14.72 9.39
N THR A 115 -0.01 -13.98 8.61
CA THR A 115 0.31 -13.65 7.22
C THR A 115 0.69 -12.18 7.10
N SER A 116 1.61 -11.86 6.21
CA SER A 116 2.04 -10.48 5.93
C SER A 116 1.95 -10.20 4.44
N PHE A 117 1.46 -9.01 4.10
CA PHE A 117 1.36 -8.55 2.72
C PHE A 117 1.97 -7.17 2.59
N PHE A 118 2.98 -7.05 1.73
CA PHE A 118 3.65 -5.79 1.41
C PHE A 118 3.20 -5.29 0.05
N ILE A 119 2.84 -4.01 0.00
CA ILE A 119 2.42 -3.33 -1.23
C ILE A 119 3.66 -2.94 -2.03
N ASP A 120 3.56 -2.91 -3.36
CA ASP A 120 4.64 -2.40 -4.24
C ASP A 120 4.71 -0.88 -4.17
N ALA A 121 5.17 -0.36 -3.03
CA ALA A 121 5.27 1.06 -2.73
C ALA A 121 6.63 1.63 -3.15
N LYS A 122 6.60 2.82 -3.75
CA LYS A 122 7.76 3.52 -4.29
C LYS A 122 7.63 5.02 -4.06
N ILE A 123 8.67 5.64 -3.53
CA ILE A 123 8.80 7.09 -3.55
C ILE A 123 9.34 7.51 -4.91
N CYS A 124 8.70 8.50 -5.52
CA CYS A 124 9.08 9.01 -6.83
C CYS A 124 9.03 10.54 -6.92
N TRP A 125 9.79 11.06 -7.88
CA TRP A 125 9.67 12.46 -8.31
C TRP A 125 8.47 12.62 -9.23
N LEU A 126 7.60 13.56 -8.88
CA LEU A 126 6.54 14.06 -9.74
C LEU A 126 7.02 15.31 -10.47
N CYS A 127 6.35 15.69 -11.56
CA CYS A 127 6.72 16.88 -12.33
C CYS A 127 6.88 18.11 -11.41
N GLY A 128 8.00 18.83 -11.55
CA GLY A 128 8.34 19.98 -10.73
C GLY A 128 9.08 19.64 -9.44
N LYS A 129 8.64 20.21 -8.31
CA LYS A 129 9.30 20.07 -6.99
C LYS A 129 8.59 19.10 -6.04
N ASN A 130 7.61 18.35 -6.54
CA ASN A 130 6.74 17.54 -5.70
C ASN A 130 7.19 16.08 -5.68
N TYR A 131 7.07 15.46 -4.52
CA TYR A 131 7.27 14.02 -4.35
C TYR A 131 5.92 13.32 -4.29
N GLY A 132 5.93 12.03 -4.59
CA GLY A 132 4.77 11.17 -4.41
C GLY A 132 5.16 9.79 -3.89
N LEU A 133 4.21 9.15 -3.21
CA LEU A 133 4.27 7.73 -2.87
C LEU A 133 3.35 7.01 -3.85
N SER A 134 3.95 6.34 -4.83
CA SER A 134 3.24 5.48 -5.77
C SER A 134 3.12 4.09 -5.19
N THR A 135 1.98 3.44 -5.39
CA THR A 135 1.81 2.03 -5.02
C THR A 135 0.92 1.31 -6.03
N ILE A 136 1.16 0.01 -6.20
CA ILE A 136 0.27 -0.88 -6.94
C ILE A 136 -0.42 -1.78 -5.93
N ILE A 137 -1.74 -1.63 -5.81
CA ILE A 137 -2.57 -2.40 -4.88
C ILE A 137 -3.84 -2.77 -5.61
N SER A 138 -4.32 -4.00 -5.43
CA SER A 138 -5.63 -4.41 -5.94
C SER A 138 -5.80 -4.19 -7.46
N GLY A 139 -4.73 -4.44 -8.22
CA GLY A 139 -4.72 -4.27 -9.66
C GLY A 139 -4.73 -2.81 -10.15
N GLY A 140 -4.64 -1.81 -9.26
CA GLY A 140 -4.58 -0.40 -9.62
C GLY A 140 -3.34 0.32 -9.13
N GLN A 141 -2.93 1.33 -9.89
CA GLN A 141 -1.85 2.24 -9.51
C GLN A 141 -2.43 3.48 -8.79
N PHE A 142 -1.96 3.71 -7.57
CA PHE A 142 -2.32 4.84 -6.73
C PHE A 142 -1.09 5.71 -6.46
N ILE A 143 -1.28 7.02 -6.36
CA ILE A 143 -0.21 7.97 -6.04
C ILE A 143 -0.72 8.98 -5.01
N PHE A 144 -0.13 8.97 -3.82
CA PHE A 144 -0.29 10.02 -2.81
C PHE A 144 0.57 11.23 -3.16
N LYS A 145 -0.02 12.42 -3.28
CA LYS A 145 0.69 13.64 -3.68
C LYS A 145 -0.08 14.92 -3.31
N PRO A 146 0.60 16.09 -3.27
CA PRO A 146 2.05 16.23 -3.15
C PRO A 146 2.51 15.80 -1.74
N LEU A 147 3.72 15.23 -1.66
CA LEU A 147 4.41 14.97 -0.40
C LEU A 147 5.48 16.03 -0.16
N ASP A 148 5.52 16.50 1.08
CA ASP A 148 6.50 17.44 1.62
C ASP A 148 7.43 16.70 2.60
N LEU A 149 8.49 17.36 3.04
CA LEU A 149 9.31 16.84 4.14
C LEU A 149 8.54 16.96 5.45
N GLY A 150 8.74 16.00 6.35
CA GLY A 150 8.10 16.03 7.66
C GLY A 150 7.45 14.71 8.07
N TRP A 151 6.65 14.80 9.13
CA TRP A 151 5.96 13.66 9.72
C TRP A 151 4.61 13.40 9.06
N TYR A 152 4.37 12.12 8.80
CA TYR A 152 3.13 11.58 8.28
C TYR A 152 2.67 10.42 9.15
N LYS A 153 1.38 10.12 9.07
CA LYS A 153 0.79 8.92 9.67
C LYS A 153 0.16 8.08 8.58
N LEU A 154 0.53 6.81 8.54
CA LEU A 154 0.01 5.84 7.59
C LEU A 154 -0.82 4.79 8.34
N ARG A 155 -1.96 4.41 7.77
CA ARG A 155 -2.68 3.19 8.15
C ARG A 155 -3.28 2.50 6.94
N PHE A 156 -3.88 1.35 7.17
CA PHE A 156 -4.65 0.60 6.21
C PHE A 156 -6.10 0.43 6.68
N THR A 157 -7.01 0.46 5.71
CA THR A 157 -8.32 -0.18 5.84
C THR A 157 -8.22 -1.55 5.17
N TYR A 158 -8.46 -2.60 5.93
CA TYR A 158 -8.72 -3.93 5.39
C TYR A 158 -10.23 -4.15 5.36
N GLN A 159 -10.81 -4.48 4.22
CA GLN A 159 -12.25 -4.72 4.06
C GLN A 159 -12.50 -5.88 3.13
N ASN A 160 -13.13 -6.93 3.63
CA ASN A 160 -13.63 -8.04 2.82
C ASN A 160 -15.08 -8.36 3.18
N GLN A 161 -15.94 -8.47 2.17
CA GLN A 161 -17.36 -8.80 2.34
C GLN A 161 -17.72 -10.17 1.75
N LYS A 162 -16.75 -10.86 1.15
CA LYS A 162 -16.98 -12.14 0.45
C LYS A 162 -16.43 -13.28 1.29
N GLU A 163 -17.30 -14.21 1.67
CA GLU A 163 -16.94 -15.45 2.39
C GLU A 163 -16.31 -16.50 1.46
N ALA A 164 -16.55 -16.36 0.16
CA ALA A 164 -16.03 -17.22 -0.89
C ALA A 164 -15.61 -16.40 -2.11
N ILE A 165 -14.60 -16.87 -2.85
CA ILE A 165 -14.17 -16.26 -4.10
C ILE A 165 -13.95 -17.33 -5.17
N GLN A 166 -14.36 -17.00 -6.39
CA GLN A 166 -14.14 -17.84 -7.56
C GLN A 166 -12.83 -17.44 -8.22
N LEU A 167 -11.89 -18.38 -8.27
CA LEU A 167 -10.66 -18.22 -9.03
C LEU A 167 -10.92 -18.53 -10.50
N TYR A 168 -10.60 -17.57 -11.36
CA TYR A 168 -10.57 -17.77 -12.80
C TYR A 168 -9.17 -18.26 -13.19
N GLY A 169 -9.02 -19.58 -13.32
CA GLY A 169 -7.75 -20.18 -13.72
C GLY A 169 -7.30 -19.73 -15.11
N SER A 170 -6.06 -19.28 -15.22
CA SER A 170 -5.36 -19.28 -16.49
C SER A 170 -5.02 -20.74 -16.85
N ILE A 171 -5.23 -21.11 -18.12
CA ILE A 171 -4.86 -22.39 -18.76
C ILE A 171 -5.79 -23.58 -18.48
N PHE A 172 -6.25 -23.84 -17.25
CA PHE A 172 -7.19 -24.95 -16.98
C PHE A 172 -8.56 -24.41 -16.58
N LYS A 173 -9.57 -24.59 -17.46
CA LYS A 173 -10.97 -24.13 -17.31
C LYS A 173 -11.74 -24.78 -16.14
N LYS A 174 -11.14 -24.97 -14.98
CA LYS A 174 -11.83 -25.46 -13.78
C LYS A 174 -12.02 -24.28 -12.84
N ASN A 175 -13.26 -23.84 -12.70
CA ASN A 175 -13.64 -22.88 -11.68
C ASN A 175 -13.36 -23.50 -10.32
N GLN A 176 -12.42 -22.94 -9.57
CA GLN A 176 -12.19 -23.31 -8.18
C GLN A 176 -12.84 -22.24 -7.31
N VAL A 177 -13.68 -22.68 -6.37
CA VAL A 177 -14.23 -21.83 -5.33
C VAL A 177 -13.37 -22.03 -4.09
N ILE A 178 -12.84 -20.93 -3.56
CA ILE A 178 -12.18 -20.91 -2.25
C ILE A 178 -13.18 -20.35 -1.27
N GLU A 179 -13.48 -21.12 -0.22
CA GLU A 179 -14.37 -20.76 0.88
C GLU A 179 -13.56 -20.52 2.16
N GLY A 180 -14.20 -19.99 3.21
CA GLY A 180 -13.53 -19.74 4.48
C GLY A 180 -12.68 -18.47 4.47
N LEU A 181 -13.04 -17.50 3.64
CA LEU A 181 -12.44 -16.17 3.70
C LEU A 181 -12.92 -15.46 4.97
N TRP A 182 -12.00 -14.77 5.65
CA TRP A 182 -12.37 -13.87 6.72
C TRP A 182 -13.16 -12.69 6.15
N THR A 183 -14.28 -12.34 6.79
CA THR A 183 -15.11 -11.19 6.40
C THR A 183 -15.16 -10.17 7.52
N GLY A 184 -15.18 -8.89 7.14
CA GLY A 184 -15.21 -7.78 8.06
C GLY A 184 -14.46 -6.57 7.52
N GLN A 185 -14.37 -5.55 8.37
CA GLN A 185 -13.66 -4.32 8.09
C GLN A 185 -12.83 -3.92 9.31
N VAL A 186 -11.55 -3.61 9.10
CA VAL A 186 -10.63 -3.18 10.15
C VAL A 186 -9.83 -1.97 9.68
N LEU A 187 -9.74 -0.97 10.55
CA LEU A 187 -8.76 0.10 10.44
C LEU A 187 -7.56 -0.27 11.30
N THR A 188 -6.40 -0.41 10.69
CA THR A 188 -5.17 -0.62 11.45
C THR A 188 -4.78 0.66 12.20
N PRO A 189 -3.98 0.57 13.27
CA PRO A 189 -3.43 1.75 13.91
C PRO A 189 -2.53 2.54 12.97
N PHE A 190 -2.47 3.85 13.20
CA PHE A 190 -1.51 4.71 12.51
C PHE A 190 -0.08 4.38 12.93
N VAL A 191 0.81 4.36 11.94
CA VAL A 191 2.26 4.30 12.13
C VAL A 191 2.87 5.58 11.60
N ASP A 192 3.78 6.16 12.39
CA ASP A 192 4.48 7.37 12.02
C ASP A 192 5.55 7.07 10.95
N ILE A 193 5.65 7.97 9.97
CA ILE A 193 6.64 7.95 8.90
C ILE A 193 7.23 9.35 8.78
N PHE A 194 8.54 9.46 8.63
CA PHE A 194 9.26 10.71 8.48
C PHE A 194 9.93 10.78 7.10
N LEU A 195 9.54 11.77 6.29
CA LEU A 195 10.12 12.01 4.97
C LEU A 195 11.29 12.99 5.08
N VAL A 196 12.47 12.56 4.64
CA VAL A 196 13.70 13.36 4.69
C VAL A 196 14.39 13.43 3.33
N THR A 197 15.16 14.49 3.12
CA THR A 197 16.07 14.54 1.97
C THR A 197 17.26 13.62 2.21
N ASN A 198 17.77 13.04 1.14
CA ASN A 198 19.05 12.36 1.18
C ASN A 198 20.16 13.41 1.40
N GLN A 199 20.65 13.55 2.64
CA GLN A 199 21.75 14.44 2.97
C GLN A 199 23.03 13.92 2.29
N SER A 200 23.68 14.79 1.52
CA SER A 200 25.01 14.56 0.94
C SER A 200 26.10 14.84 1.95
#